data_AF-A0A820J889-F1
#
_entry.id   AF-A0A820J889-F1
#
_cell.length_a   1.000
_cell.length_b   1.000
_cell.length_c   1.000
_cell.angle_alpha   90.00
_cell.angle_beta   90.00
_cell.angle_gamma   90.00
#
_symmetry.space_group_name_H-M   'P 1'
#
loop_
_entity.id
_entity.type
_entity.pdbx_description
1 polymer ?
#
loop_
_entity_poly.entity_id
_entity_poly.type
_entity_poly.pdbx_seq_one_letter_code
_entity_poly.pdbx_strand_id
1 'polypeptide(L)'
;NDDLIPLFGYDLIKLCSKRKDTLIAYPIEICIRLLENSLNKESLFRIALSQGKQKNIVAGLNLQTIDRETTLNELNYDPHVLASTLKQY
;
A
#
# COMPACT_ATOMS: atom_id res chain seq x y z
N ASN A 1 18.38 15.10 7.48
CA ASN A 1 18.88 13.79 7.01
C ASN A 1 18.26 12.71 7.87
N ASP A 2 17.65 11.73 7.20
CA ASP A 2 17.33 10.38 7.69
C ASP A 2 16.37 10.19 8.87
N ASP A 3 15.07 10.36 8.62
CA ASP A 3 14.05 9.61 9.37
C ASP A 3 12.94 9.11 8.42
N LEU A 4 13.33 8.46 7.32
CA LEU A 4 12.42 7.58 6.59
C LEU A 4 12.12 6.38 7.49
N ILE A 5 11.16 6.56 8.38
CA ILE A 5 10.68 5.49 9.25
C ILE A 5 10.04 4.43 8.34
N PRO A 6 10.47 3.16 8.46
CA PRO A 6 9.81 2.08 7.73
C PRO A 6 8.34 2.07 8.12
N LEU A 7 7.43 2.14 7.14
CA LEU A 7 6.00 2.12 7.41
C LEU A 7 5.55 0.70 7.79
N PHE A 8 6.15 -0.32 7.17
CA PHE A 8 5.87 -1.73 7.45
C PHE A 8 6.58 -2.21 8.71
N GLY A 9 5.86 -2.93 9.57
CA GLY A 9 6.40 -3.47 10.83
C GLY A 9 6.65 -2.43 11.92
N TYR A 10 6.19 -1.19 11.74
CA TYR A 10 6.29 -0.12 12.72
C TYR A 10 4.97 0.08 13.48
N ASP A 11 5.04 0.72 14.64
CA ASP A 11 3.87 0.94 15.50
C ASP A 11 2.79 1.77 14.79
N LEU A 12 1.58 1.19 14.71
CA LEU A 12 0.45 1.77 14.00
C LEU A 12 0.03 3.13 14.59
N ILE A 13 -0.01 3.25 15.92
CA ILE A 13 -0.44 4.48 16.61
C ILE A 13 0.55 5.62 16.33
N LYS A 14 1.85 5.33 16.33
CA LYS A 14 2.88 6.30 15.97
C LYS A 14 2.80 6.73 14.50
N LEU A 15 2.44 5.82 13.59
CA LEU A 15 2.25 6.19 12.18
C LEU A 15 1.02 7.06 11.98
N CYS A 16 -0.13 6.68 12.57
CA CYS A 16 -1.36 7.45 12.45
C CYS A 16 -1.25 8.82 13.13
N SER A 17 -0.60 8.94 14.28
CA SER A 17 -0.46 10.22 14.99
C SER A 17 0.35 11.27 14.23
N LYS A 18 1.19 10.86 13.25
CA LYS A 18 1.91 11.78 12.37
C LYS A 18 1.05 12.35 11.24
N ARG A 19 -0.15 11.79 11.03
CA ARG A 19 -1.08 12.22 10.00
C ARG A 19 -2.03 13.26 10.57
N LYS A 20 -2.15 14.39 9.87
CA LYS A 20 -3.00 15.52 10.30
C LYS A 20 -4.42 15.44 9.76
N ASP A 21 -4.61 14.67 8.70
CA ASP A 21 -5.79 14.67 7.84
C ASP A 21 -6.62 13.36 7.96
N THR A 22 -6.07 12.32 8.58
CA THR A 22 -6.76 11.03 8.72
C THR A 22 -6.20 10.20 9.88
N LEU A 23 -7.03 9.31 10.42
CA LEU A 23 -6.65 8.31 11.44
C LEU A 23 -6.20 6.98 10.82
N ILE A 24 -6.18 6.88 9.49
CA ILE A 24 -5.81 5.67 8.77
C ILE A 24 -4.32 5.70 8.44
N ALA A 25 -3.60 4.60 8.65
CA ALA A 25 -2.19 4.52 8.29
C ALA A 25 -2.00 4.65 6.77
N TYR A 26 -0.91 5.32 6.37
CA TYR A 26 -0.63 5.63 4.97
C TYR A 26 -0.70 4.39 4.03
N PRO A 27 -0.05 3.25 4.34
CA PRO A 27 -0.13 2.07 3.48
C PRO A 27 -1.55 1.54 3.29
N ILE A 28 -2.36 1.56 4.36
CA ILE A 28 -3.76 1.10 4.30
C ILE A 28 -4.58 1.99 3.36
N GLU A 29 -4.50 3.30 3.57
CA GLU A 29 -5.29 4.25 2.78
C GLU A 29 -4.95 4.17 1.30
N ILE A 30 -3.66 4.19 0.95
CA ILE A 30 -3.21 4.16 -0.43
C ILE A 30 -3.60 2.84 -1.10
N CYS A 31 -3.42 1.71 -0.43
CA CYS A 31 -3.80 0.41 -0.98
C CYS A 31 -5.32 0.31 -1.20
N ILE A 32 -6.15 0.77 -0.26
CA ILE A 32 -7.61 0.73 -0.41
C ILE A 32 -8.05 1.60 -1.60
N ARG A 33 -7.53 2.83 -1.71
CA ARG A 33 -7.85 3.73 -2.80
C ARG A 33 -7.47 3.14 -4.16
N LEU A 34 -6.25 2.61 -4.27
CA LEU A 34 -5.80 1.98 -5.51
C LEU A 34 -6.65 0.76 -5.90
N LEU A 35 -7.22 0.04 -4.91
CA LEU A 35 -8.08 -1.12 -5.13
C LEU A 35 -9.55 -0.77 -5.44
N GLU A 36 -9.99 0.48 -5.25
CA GLU A 36 -11.42 0.86 -5.30
C GLU A 36 -12.09 0.44 -6.61
N ASN A 37 -11.36 0.59 -7.73
CA ASN A 37 -11.84 0.29 -9.08
C ASN A 37 -11.62 -1.18 -9.48
N SER A 38 -11.09 -2.00 -8.58
CA SER A 38 -10.74 -3.41 -8.81
C SER A 38 -11.48 -4.39 -7.90
N LEU A 39 -12.51 -3.94 -7.17
CA LEU A 39 -13.29 -4.78 -6.25
C LEU A 39 -14.07 -5.89 -6.97
N ASN A 40 -14.36 -5.72 -8.26
CA ASN A 40 -14.98 -6.73 -9.12
C ASN A 40 -13.99 -7.82 -9.58
N LYS A 41 -12.70 -7.71 -9.25
CA LYS A 41 -11.69 -8.68 -9.66
C LYS A 41 -11.87 -10.00 -8.91
N GLU A 42 -12.14 -11.06 -9.65
CA GLU A 42 -12.31 -12.40 -9.09
C GLU A 42 -11.09 -12.82 -8.25
N SER A 43 -11.31 -13.43 -7.09
CA SER A 43 -10.24 -13.92 -6.20
C SER A 43 -9.35 -12.83 -5.59
N LEU A 44 -9.81 -11.56 -5.58
CA LEU A 44 -9.14 -10.51 -4.81
C LEU A 44 -8.95 -10.97 -3.36
N PHE A 45 -7.78 -10.70 -2.79
CA PHE A 45 -7.32 -11.20 -1.48
C PHE A 45 -7.13 -12.73 -1.33
N ARG A 46 -7.64 -13.57 -2.24
CA ARG A 46 -7.47 -15.04 -2.18
C ARG A 46 -6.17 -15.52 -2.81
N ILE A 47 -5.79 -14.97 -3.97
CA ILE A 47 -4.59 -15.39 -4.69
C ILE A 47 -3.33 -14.85 -4.00
N ALA A 48 -2.29 -15.69 -3.90
CA ALA A 48 -0.95 -15.28 -3.51
C ALA A 48 -0.10 -15.03 -4.77
N LEU A 49 0.49 -13.84 -4.88
CA LEU A 49 1.33 -13.44 -6.02
C LEU A 49 2.82 -13.35 -5.67
N SER A 50 3.65 -13.11 -6.70
CA SER A 50 5.10 -13.10 -6.56
C SER A 50 5.59 -12.05 -5.57
N GLN A 51 6.49 -12.49 -4.69
CA GLN A 51 7.14 -11.67 -3.65
C GLN A 51 7.90 -10.47 -4.24
N GLY A 52 8.45 -10.60 -5.46
CA GLY A 52 9.21 -9.53 -6.10
C GLY A 52 8.37 -8.27 -6.38
N LYS A 53 7.16 -8.44 -6.93
CA LYS A 53 6.27 -7.31 -7.19
C LYS A 53 5.77 -6.66 -5.90
N GLN A 54 5.49 -7.46 -4.87
CA GLN A 54 5.08 -6.97 -3.55
C GLN A 54 6.18 -6.10 -2.92
N LYS A 55 7.45 -6.53 -2.98
CA LYS A 55 8.59 -5.76 -2.47
C LYS A 55 8.71 -4.37 -3.11
N ASN A 56 8.43 -4.25 -4.41
CA ASN A 56 8.46 -2.96 -5.10
C ASN A 56 7.37 -2.02 -4.61
N ILE A 57 6.15 -2.51 -4.36
CA ILE A 57 5.07 -1.70 -3.78
C ILE A 57 5.42 -1.27 -2.36
N VAL A 58 5.92 -2.20 -1.52
CA VAL A 58 6.36 -1.88 -0.15
C VAL A 58 7.45 -0.81 -0.17
N ALA A 59 8.43 -0.92 -1.07
CA ALA A 59 9.48 0.10 -1.22
C ALA A 59 8.90 1.45 -1.63
N GLY A 60 8.00 1.49 -2.63
CA GLY A 60 7.34 2.73 -3.06
C GLY A 60 6.50 3.38 -1.97
N LEU A 61 5.82 2.58 -1.14
CA LEU A 61 5.07 3.07 0.02
C LEU A 61 6.01 3.63 1.10
N ASN A 62 7.09 2.91 1.44
CA ASN A 62 8.08 3.38 2.42
C ASN A 62 8.76 4.68 1.98
N LEU A 63 9.05 4.81 0.69
CA LEU A 63 9.64 6.01 0.09
C LEU A 63 8.59 7.11 -0.21
N GLN A 64 7.30 6.83 0.04
CA GLN A 64 6.17 7.73 -0.26
C GLN A 64 6.14 8.20 -1.73
N THR A 65 6.57 7.36 -2.67
CA THR A 65 6.50 7.63 -4.11
C THR A 65 5.18 7.23 -4.74
N ILE A 66 4.32 6.53 -3.98
CA ILE A 66 2.97 6.11 -4.39
C ILE A 66 1.99 6.83 -3.47
N ASP A 67 1.19 7.73 -4.02
CA ASP A 67 0.33 8.65 -3.27
C ASP A 67 -1.16 8.55 -3.65
N ARG A 68 -1.94 9.55 -3.22
CA ARG A 68 -3.36 9.70 -3.54
C ARG A 68 -3.62 10.33 -4.90
N GLU A 69 -2.68 10.42 -5.82
CA GLU A 69 -3.02 10.74 -7.22
C GLU A 69 -2.67 9.56 -8.11
N THR A 70 -1.74 8.74 -7.65
CA THR A 70 -1.31 7.52 -8.31
C THR A 70 -2.47 6.56 -8.59
N THR A 71 -2.48 6.00 -9.80
CA THR A 71 -3.43 4.95 -10.23
C THR A 71 -2.73 3.61 -10.43
N LEU A 72 -3.49 2.50 -10.34
CA LEU A 72 -2.94 1.17 -10.62
C LEU A 72 -2.40 1.04 -12.05
N ASN A 73 -3.01 1.75 -13.02
CA ASN A 73 -2.60 1.73 -14.41
C ASN A 73 -1.22 2.37 -14.61
N GLU A 74 -0.95 3.49 -13.95
CA GLU A 74 0.37 4.16 -13.98
C GLU A 74 1.47 3.29 -13.38
N LEU A 75 1.14 2.56 -12.31
CA LEU A 75 2.09 1.65 -11.65
C LEU A 75 2.29 0.33 -12.43
N ASN A 76 1.44 0.04 -13.42
CA ASN A 76 1.42 -1.24 -14.14
C ASN A 76 1.41 -2.46 -13.19
N TYR A 77 0.66 -2.36 -12.08
CA TYR A 77 0.54 -3.41 -11.08
C TYR A 77 -0.80 -4.15 -11.18
N ASP A 78 -0.74 -5.45 -10.94
CA ASP A 78 -1.94 -6.29 -10.81
C ASP A 78 -2.60 -6.03 -9.44
N PRO A 79 -3.93 -5.79 -9.39
CA PRO A 79 -4.67 -5.60 -8.13
C PRO A 79 -4.41 -6.69 -7.08
N HIS A 80 -4.16 -7.93 -7.49
CA HIS A 80 -3.84 -9.04 -6.58
C HIS A 80 -2.50 -8.84 -5.84
N VAL A 81 -1.53 -8.13 -6.45
CA VAL A 81 -0.24 -7.82 -5.81
C VAL A 81 -0.50 -6.83 -4.70
N LEU A 82 -1.26 -5.77 -4.99
CA LEU A 82 -1.61 -4.75 -4.04
C LEU A 82 -2.46 -5.29 -2.89
N ALA A 83 -3.45 -6.14 -3.19
CA ALA A 83 -4.22 -6.86 -2.17
C ALA A 83 -3.34 -7.75 -1.29
N SER A 84 -2.28 -8.35 -1.85
CA SER A 84 -1.31 -9.13 -1.08
C SER A 84 -0.42 -8.23 -0.21
N THR A 85 0.02 -7.09 -0.73
CA THR A 85 0.78 -6.08 0.03
C THR A 85 -0.04 -5.52 1.20
N LEU A 86 -1.33 -5.27 1.00
CA LEU A 86 -2.22 -4.82 2.08
C LEU A 86 -2.40 -5.89 3.16
N LYS A 87 -2.45 -7.19 2.80
CA LYS A 87 -2.47 -8.29 3.78
C LYS A 87 -1.13 -8.45 4.54
N GLN A 88 -0.03 -8.07 3.90
CA GLN A 88 1.31 -8.18 4.49
C GLN A 88 1.56 -7.08 5.52
N TYR A 89 0.95 -5.90 5.33
CA TYR A 89 1.04 -4.77 6.25
C TYR A 89 0.42 -5.10 7.62
#